data_AF-A0AAV6BEP6-F1
#
_entry.id   AF-A0AAV6BEP6-F1
#
_cell.length_a   1.000
_cell.length_b   1.000
_cell.length_c   1.000
_cell.angle_alpha   90.00
_cell.angle_beta   90.00
_cell.angle_gamma   90.00
#
_symmetry.space_group_name_H-M   'P 1'
#
loop_
_entity.id
_entity.type
_entity.pdbx_description
1 polymer ?
#
loop_
_entity_poly.entity_id
_entity_poly.type
_entity_poly.pdbx_seq_one_letter_code
_entity_poly.pdbx_strand_id
1 'polypeptide(L)'
;MMRNAGTRTLKAAVQSLALLLCLAGMASGQKTAKKMVPDNPSPHPAPEQPIPYSHKQHLAFSLTCARCHTNPEPGKLMTFPETSTCMQCHATIATDKPAIQKLATYASSKEPIPWVRVYKVLPGIAWSHRAHLAAGVKCETCHGAVAEMATMSEVTSVTTMYSCLNCHEMNHAKSSCDTCHKH
;
A
#
# COMPACT_ATOMS: atom_id res chain seq x y z
N MET A 1 34.22 32.89 69.19
CA MET A 1 33.84 33.27 67.82
C MET A 1 32.72 32.35 67.36
N MET A 2 31.46 32.80 67.45
CA MET A 2 30.28 32.08 66.99
C MET A 2 30.03 32.43 65.52
N ARG A 3 29.88 31.43 64.63
CA ARG A 3 29.41 31.64 63.26
C ARG A 3 28.05 30.97 63.08
N ASN A 4 27.13 31.81 62.63
CA ASN A 4 25.70 31.62 62.50
C ASN A 4 25.38 30.83 61.22
N ALA A 5 24.51 29.84 61.32
CA ALA A 5 23.98 29.06 60.20
C ALA A 5 22.55 29.51 59.91
N GLY A 6 22.29 30.01 58.70
CA GLY A 6 20.91 30.28 58.29
C GLY A 6 20.83 31.16 57.06
N THR A 7 20.69 30.54 55.88
CA THR A 7 19.96 31.06 54.69
C THR A 7 20.09 30.04 53.55
N ARG A 8 19.46 28.86 53.66
CA ARG A 8 19.42 27.86 52.56
C ARG A 8 18.05 27.15 52.50
N THR A 9 16.93 27.86 52.40
CA THR A 9 15.62 27.17 52.33
C THR A 9 14.51 27.82 51.50
N LEU A 10 14.71 28.93 50.77
CA LEU A 10 13.57 29.58 50.06
C LEU A 10 13.67 29.80 48.55
N LYS A 11 14.79 29.50 47.86
CA LYS A 11 14.87 29.68 46.40
C LYS A 11 14.44 28.47 45.56
N ALA A 12 14.32 27.28 46.14
CA ALA A 12 14.07 26.05 45.37
C ALA A 12 12.58 25.79 45.03
N ALA A 13 11.63 26.44 45.71
CA ALA A 13 10.21 26.14 45.52
C ALA A 13 9.55 26.88 44.34
N VAL A 14 10.12 28.00 43.87
CA VAL A 14 9.49 28.85 42.83
C VAL A 14 9.90 28.44 41.41
N GLN A 15 11.06 27.78 41.23
CA GLN A 15 11.52 27.33 39.91
C GLN A 15 10.88 26.01 39.44
N SER A 16 10.32 25.21 40.34
CA SER A 16 9.69 23.93 40.00
C SER A 16 8.29 24.06 39.42
N LEU A 17 7.62 25.21 39.62
CA LEU A 17 6.25 25.42 39.11
C LEU A 17 6.23 25.97 37.67
N ALA A 18 7.28 26.67 37.23
CA ALA A 18 7.38 27.19 35.86
C ALA A 18 7.68 26.10 34.82
N LEU A 19 8.32 24.99 35.23
CA LEU A 19 8.68 23.89 34.33
C LEU A 19 7.50 22.94 34.05
N LEU A 20 6.49 22.88 34.93
CA LEU A 20 5.28 22.08 34.72
C LEU A 20 4.26 22.74 33.78
N LEU A 21 4.29 24.06 33.56
CA LEU A 21 3.36 24.73 32.65
C LEU A 21 3.80 24.73 31.17
N CYS A 22 5.04 24.36 30.84
CA CYS A 22 5.50 24.30 29.44
C CYS A 22 5.21 22.96 28.73
N LEU A 23 4.78 21.92 29.45
CA LEU A 23 4.51 20.58 28.87
C LEU A 23 3.07 20.42 28.32
N ALA A 24 2.18 21.38 28.52
CA ALA A 24 0.78 21.26 28.12
C ALA A 24 0.46 21.80 26.70
N GLY A 25 1.46 22.31 25.96
CA GLY A 25 1.22 23.10 24.74
C GLY A 25 1.39 22.41 23.38
N MET A 26 1.76 21.13 23.32
CA MET A 26 2.06 20.46 22.03
C MET A 26 1.21 19.20 21.77
N ALA A 27 -0.07 19.24 22.14
CA ALA A 27 -1.07 18.41 21.44
C ALA A 27 -1.47 19.13 20.14
N SER A 28 -0.54 19.26 19.20
CA SER A 28 -0.91 19.62 17.83
C SER A 28 -1.76 18.46 17.30
N GLY A 29 -3.07 18.69 17.21
CA GLY A 29 -3.97 17.80 16.51
C GLY A 29 -3.42 17.56 15.12
N GLN A 30 -2.98 16.32 14.87
CA GLN A 30 -2.65 15.89 13.53
C GLN A 30 -3.93 16.02 12.71
N LYS A 31 -4.08 17.13 11.97
CA LYS A 31 -5.02 17.16 10.85
C LYS A 31 -4.61 15.98 9.98
N THR A 32 -5.42 14.93 9.97
CA THR A 32 -5.19 13.77 9.12
C THR A 32 -5.08 14.29 7.70
N ALA A 33 -3.87 14.22 7.13
CA ALA A 33 -3.66 14.64 5.75
C ALA A 33 -4.66 13.88 4.88
N LYS A 34 -5.47 14.60 4.09
CA LYS A 34 -6.46 14.00 3.20
C LYS A 34 -5.73 13.02 2.27
N LYS A 35 -6.01 11.72 2.38
CA LYS A 35 -5.45 10.71 1.48
C LYS A 35 -5.90 11.02 0.05
N MET A 36 -4.97 10.91 -0.90
CA MET A 36 -5.20 11.19 -2.32
C MET A 36 -6.19 10.21 -2.95
N VAL A 37 -6.08 8.94 -2.55
CA VAL A 37 -7.07 7.89 -2.78
C VAL A 37 -7.53 7.42 -1.40
N PRO A 38 -8.81 7.61 -1.04
CA PRO A 38 -9.34 7.16 0.24
C PRO A 38 -9.41 5.64 0.35
N ASP A 39 -9.42 5.15 1.59
CA ASP A 39 -9.74 3.75 1.88
C ASP A 39 -11.18 3.43 1.49
N ASN A 40 -11.47 2.16 1.21
CA ASN A 40 -12.83 1.74 0.90
C ASN A 40 -13.71 1.86 2.15
N PRO A 41 -14.87 2.55 2.07
CA PRO A 41 -15.76 2.73 3.22
C PRO A 41 -16.54 1.46 3.55
N SER A 42 -16.72 0.57 2.58
CA SER A 42 -17.39 -0.71 2.75
C SER A 42 -16.37 -1.84 2.87
N PRO A 43 -16.67 -2.92 3.62
CA PRO A 43 -15.82 -4.10 3.62
C PRO A 43 -15.82 -4.77 2.24
N HIS A 44 -14.62 -4.97 1.66
CA HIS A 44 -14.41 -5.83 0.50
C HIS A 44 -13.60 -7.04 0.96
N PRO A 45 -14.26 -8.17 1.30
CA PRO A 45 -13.56 -9.38 1.72
C PRO A 45 -12.57 -9.84 0.66
N ALA A 46 -11.44 -10.40 1.10
CA ALA A 46 -10.48 -10.99 0.20
C ALA A 46 -11.12 -12.19 -0.53
N PRO A 47 -11.09 -12.23 -1.88
CA PRO A 47 -11.61 -13.39 -2.60
C PRO A 47 -10.72 -14.61 -2.34
N GLU A 48 -11.31 -15.80 -2.37
CA GLU A 48 -10.56 -17.04 -2.37
C GLU A 48 -9.74 -17.13 -3.66
N GLN A 49 -8.43 -17.34 -3.51
CA GLN A 49 -7.50 -17.47 -4.63
C GLN A 49 -7.20 -18.94 -4.91
N PRO A 50 -6.90 -19.30 -6.18
CA PRO A 50 -6.54 -20.68 -6.51
C PRO A 50 -5.32 -21.19 -5.73
N ILE A 51 -4.39 -20.30 -5.41
CA ILE A 51 -3.21 -20.54 -4.57
C ILE A 51 -3.17 -19.42 -3.51
N PRO A 52 -2.98 -19.73 -2.22
CA PRO A 52 -2.92 -18.74 -1.15
C PRO A 52 -1.59 -17.98 -1.16
N TYR A 53 -1.48 -16.99 -2.04
CA TYR A 53 -0.29 -16.15 -2.16
C TYR A 53 -0.28 -15.00 -1.15
N SER A 54 0.85 -14.82 -0.46
CA SER A 54 1.06 -13.77 0.55
C SER A 54 2.10 -12.75 0.10
N HIS A 55 1.68 -11.52 -0.20
CA HIS A 55 2.61 -10.42 -0.48
C HIS A 55 3.52 -10.14 0.71
N LYS A 56 2.96 -10.15 1.93
CA LYS A 56 3.70 -9.98 3.17
C LYS A 56 4.88 -10.92 3.30
N GLN A 57 4.67 -12.21 3.03
CA GLN A 57 5.74 -13.19 3.13
C GLN A 57 6.79 -12.99 2.04
N HIS A 58 6.39 -12.75 0.80
CA HIS A 58 7.34 -12.62 -0.32
C HIS A 58 8.17 -11.34 -0.24
N LEU A 59 7.56 -10.22 0.19
CA LEU A 59 8.26 -8.95 0.35
C LEU A 59 9.19 -8.93 1.57
N ALA A 60 8.97 -9.80 2.57
CA ALA A 60 9.92 -10.02 3.66
C ALA A 60 11.27 -10.62 3.19
N PHE A 61 11.31 -11.24 1.99
CA PHE A 61 12.55 -11.69 1.35
C PHE A 61 13.19 -10.63 0.43
N SER A 62 12.86 -9.35 0.65
CA SER A 62 13.39 -8.21 -0.11
C SER A 62 13.13 -8.27 -1.63
N LEU A 63 12.09 -9.01 -2.04
CA LEU A 63 11.61 -8.97 -3.42
C LEU A 63 10.99 -7.61 -3.74
N THR A 64 11.10 -7.18 -4.98
CA THR A 64 10.51 -5.92 -5.44
C THR A 64 9.20 -6.16 -6.20
N CYS A 65 8.30 -5.18 -6.23
CA CYS A 65 7.02 -5.30 -6.94
C CYS A 65 7.23 -5.66 -8.43
N ALA A 66 8.21 -5.04 -9.07
CA ALA A 66 8.55 -5.22 -10.48
C ALA A 66 9.11 -6.62 -10.80
N ARG A 67 9.54 -7.39 -9.79
CA ARG A 67 10.03 -8.76 -10.00
C ARG A 67 8.92 -9.68 -10.50
N CYS A 68 7.68 -9.46 -10.08
CA CYS A 68 6.52 -10.28 -10.41
C CYS A 68 5.50 -9.53 -11.29
N HIS A 69 5.37 -8.22 -11.08
CA HIS A 69 4.43 -7.38 -11.83
C HIS A 69 5.16 -6.61 -12.92
N THR A 70 4.92 -6.97 -14.17
CA THR A 70 5.47 -6.26 -15.33
C THR A 70 4.42 -5.39 -15.99
N ASN A 71 4.85 -4.37 -16.74
CA ASN A 71 3.98 -3.46 -17.49
C ASN A 71 4.32 -3.48 -18.99
N PRO A 72 3.96 -4.55 -19.71
CA PRO A 72 4.24 -4.65 -21.14
C PRO A 72 3.50 -3.56 -21.93
N GLU A 73 3.98 -3.23 -23.12
CA GLU A 73 3.33 -2.26 -24.01
C GLU A 73 1.86 -2.63 -24.31
N PRO A 74 0.92 -1.66 -24.39
CA PRO A 74 1.11 -0.21 -24.26
C PRO A 74 1.06 0.29 -22.80
N GLY A 75 1.22 -0.59 -21.82
CA GLY A 75 1.31 -0.23 -20.40
C GLY A 75 -0.03 0.01 -19.71
N LYS A 76 -1.13 -0.48 -20.29
CA LYS A 76 -2.47 -0.33 -19.71
C LYS A 76 -2.60 -1.08 -18.38
N LEU A 77 -2.14 -2.32 -18.32
CA LEU A 77 -2.31 -3.23 -17.19
C LEU A 77 -0.95 -3.65 -16.61
N MET A 78 -0.92 -3.92 -15.31
CA MET A 78 0.13 -4.73 -14.70
C MET A 78 -0.24 -6.19 -14.85
N THR A 79 0.75 -7.02 -15.18
CA THR A 79 0.55 -8.45 -15.35
C THR A 79 0.47 -9.16 -14.00
N PHE A 80 -0.19 -10.30 -13.98
CA PHE A 80 0.08 -11.33 -12.98
C PHE A 80 1.34 -12.10 -13.40
N PRO A 81 2.15 -12.61 -12.45
CA PRO A 81 3.36 -13.36 -12.78
C PRO A 81 2.99 -14.69 -13.46
N GLU A 82 3.78 -15.04 -14.48
CA GLU A 82 3.80 -16.39 -15.05
C GLU A 82 4.26 -17.41 -14.00
N THR A 83 3.83 -18.67 -14.13
CA THR A 83 4.22 -19.76 -13.22
C THR A 83 5.73 -19.93 -13.15
N SER A 84 6.44 -19.71 -14.27
CA SER A 84 7.91 -19.72 -14.35
C SER A 84 8.57 -18.70 -13.43
N THR A 85 7.93 -17.56 -13.14
CA THR A 85 8.45 -16.58 -12.18
C THR A 85 8.48 -17.15 -10.77
N CYS A 86 7.41 -17.85 -10.38
CA CYS A 86 7.31 -18.51 -9.08
C CYS A 86 8.29 -19.69 -8.99
N MET A 87 8.41 -20.48 -10.06
CA MET A 87 9.27 -21.68 -10.09
C MET A 87 10.77 -21.39 -10.07
N GLN A 88 11.21 -20.15 -10.34
CA GLN A 88 12.62 -19.77 -10.17
C GLN A 88 13.14 -19.99 -8.75
N CYS A 89 12.26 -19.97 -7.75
CA CYS A 89 12.60 -20.29 -6.35
C CYS A 89 11.86 -21.54 -5.86
N HIS A 90 10.59 -21.71 -6.23
CA HIS A 90 9.77 -22.83 -5.74
C HIS A 90 10.06 -24.19 -6.38
N ALA A 91 11.04 -24.26 -7.29
CA ALA A 91 11.63 -25.55 -7.67
C ALA A 91 12.38 -26.22 -6.50
N THR A 92 12.83 -25.45 -5.50
CA THR A 92 13.60 -25.98 -4.35
C THR A 92 13.09 -25.50 -3.00
N ILE A 93 12.30 -24.41 -2.95
CA ILE A 93 11.79 -23.84 -1.71
C ILE A 93 10.35 -24.29 -1.45
N ALA A 94 10.12 -24.83 -0.24
CA ALA A 94 8.79 -25.21 0.27
C ALA A 94 8.02 -26.19 -0.64
N THR A 95 8.75 -27.08 -1.32
CA THR A 95 8.22 -28.06 -2.28
C THR A 95 7.29 -29.09 -1.66
N ASP A 96 7.35 -29.26 -0.34
CA ASP A 96 6.50 -30.10 0.47
C ASP A 96 5.10 -29.50 0.72
N LYS A 97 4.93 -28.19 0.53
CA LYS A 97 3.65 -27.53 0.79
C LYS A 97 2.62 -27.82 -0.31
N PRO A 98 1.36 -28.17 0.03
CA PRO A 98 0.31 -28.42 -0.97
C PRO A 98 0.10 -27.28 -1.96
N ALA A 99 0.22 -26.03 -1.51
CA ALA A 99 0.10 -24.85 -2.37
C ALA A 99 1.21 -24.79 -3.45
N ILE A 100 2.43 -25.22 -3.11
CA ILE A 100 3.57 -25.24 -4.04
C ILE A 100 3.49 -26.45 -4.97
N GLN A 101 3.00 -27.59 -4.50
CA GLN A 101 2.67 -28.73 -5.36
C GLN A 101 1.62 -28.34 -6.40
N LYS A 102 0.57 -27.60 -6.01
CA LYS A 102 -0.43 -27.05 -6.94
C LYS A 102 0.18 -26.07 -7.95
N LEU A 103 1.08 -25.18 -7.50
CA LEU A 103 1.85 -24.30 -8.39
C LEU A 103 2.66 -25.12 -9.41
N ALA A 104 3.35 -26.18 -8.97
CA ALA A 104 4.15 -27.03 -9.84
C ALA A 104 3.28 -27.72 -10.90
N THR A 105 2.05 -28.12 -10.57
CA THR A 105 1.07 -28.63 -11.54
C THR A 105 0.72 -27.60 -12.61
N TYR A 106 0.42 -26.36 -12.23
CA TYR A 106 0.18 -25.29 -13.22
C TYR A 106 1.42 -25.02 -14.08
N ALA A 107 2.61 -25.07 -13.48
CA ALA A 107 3.85 -24.85 -14.21
C ALA A 107 4.15 -25.95 -15.23
N SER A 108 3.90 -27.23 -14.88
CA SER A 108 4.15 -28.37 -15.76
C SER A 108 3.11 -28.49 -16.88
N SER A 109 1.84 -28.16 -16.60
CA SER A 109 0.77 -28.10 -17.61
C SER A 109 0.89 -26.88 -18.53
N LYS A 110 1.72 -25.90 -18.17
CA LYS A 110 1.83 -24.58 -18.83
C LYS A 110 0.51 -23.79 -18.82
N GLU A 111 -0.39 -24.12 -17.89
CA GLU A 111 -1.62 -23.38 -17.72
C GLU A 111 -1.38 -22.19 -16.78
N PRO A 112 -1.90 -20.99 -17.12
CA PRO A 112 -1.82 -19.85 -16.21
C PRO A 112 -2.68 -20.12 -14.97
N ILE A 113 -2.22 -19.63 -13.82
CA ILE A 113 -3.02 -19.66 -12.59
C ILE A 113 -4.25 -18.76 -12.80
N PRO A 114 -5.49 -19.26 -12.61
CA PRO A 114 -6.71 -18.49 -12.85
C PRO A 114 -6.99 -17.52 -11.69
N TRP A 115 -6.11 -16.53 -11.50
CA TRP A 115 -6.20 -15.55 -10.40
C TRP A 115 -7.54 -14.82 -10.39
N VAL A 116 -8.13 -14.71 -9.20
CA VAL A 116 -9.33 -13.89 -9.00
C VAL A 116 -8.91 -12.44 -8.85
N ARG A 117 -9.22 -11.63 -9.86
CA ARG A 117 -8.85 -10.21 -9.89
C ARG A 117 -9.62 -9.41 -8.84
N VAL A 118 -8.88 -8.74 -7.94
CA VAL A 118 -9.39 -7.88 -6.87
C VAL A 118 -9.82 -6.50 -7.40
N TYR A 119 -8.89 -5.74 -7.97
CA TYR A 119 -9.20 -4.41 -8.54
C TYR A 119 -9.62 -4.53 -10.00
N LYS A 120 -10.79 -3.97 -10.34
CA LYS A 120 -11.31 -3.90 -11.71
C LYS A 120 -11.75 -2.48 -12.01
N VAL A 121 -11.12 -1.88 -13.02
CA VAL A 121 -11.63 -0.64 -13.62
C VAL A 121 -12.80 -1.01 -14.52
N LEU A 122 -13.90 -0.25 -14.43
CA LEU A 122 -15.12 -0.52 -15.20
C LEU A 122 -14.87 -0.38 -16.72
N PRO A 123 -15.62 -1.14 -17.55
CA PRO A 123 -15.60 -0.96 -19.00
C PRO A 123 -15.90 0.49 -19.41
N GLY A 124 -15.28 0.96 -20.50
CA GLY A 124 -15.45 2.33 -21.00
C GLY A 124 -14.52 3.36 -20.35
N ILE A 125 -13.67 2.96 -19.41
CA ILE A 125 -12.64 3.84 -18.83
C ILE A 125 -11.28 3.57 -19.50
N ALA A 126 -10.72 4.60 -20.11
CA ALA A 126 -9.35 4.64 -20.60
C ALA A 126 -8.39 4.86 -19.43
N TRP A 127 -7.59 3.83 -19.14
CA TRP A 127 -6.65 3.87 -18.03
C TRP A 127 -5.31 3.21 -18.37
N SER A 128 -4.23 3.70 -17.76
CA SER A 128 -2.87 3.19 -17.98
C SER A 128 -2.00 3.26 -16.74
N HIS A 129 -1.53 2.11 -16.24
CA HIS A 129 -0.48 2.09 -15.20
C HIS A 129 0.76 2.87 -15.63
N ARG A 130 1.21 2.75 -16.87
CA ARG A 130 2.40 3.45 -17.38
C ARG A 130 2.33 4.95 -17.20
N ALA A 131 1.21 5.56 -17.56
CA ALA A 131 1.03 7.00 -17.41
C ALA A 131 1.15 7.44 -15.94
N HIS A 132 0.55 6.68 -15.02
CA HIS A 132 0.58 6.98 -13.59
C HIS A 132 1.96 6.72 -12.97
N LEU A 133 2.62 5.62 -13.34
CA LEU A 133 3.98 5.30 -12.91
C LEU A 133 4.99 6.36 -13.43
N ALA A 134 4.83 6.81 -14.67
CA ALA A 134 5.67 7.88 -15.24
C ALA A 134 5.45 9.23 -14.55
N ALA A 135 4.26 9.47 -14.01
CA ALA A 135 3.96 10.62 -13.16
C ALA A 135 4.46 10.47 -11.70
N GLY A 136 5.15 9.37 -11.37
CA GLY A 136 5.72 9.12 -10.05
C GLY A 136 4.71 8.62 -9.00
N VAL A 137 3.51 8.21 -9.42
CA VAL A 137 2.50 7.65 -8.51
C VAL A 137 2.98 6.29 -7.98
N LYS A 138 3.00 6.13 -6.66
CA LYS A 138 3.43 4.91 -6.00
C LYS A 138 2.31 3.85 -6.01
N CYS A 139 2.69 2.58 -6.03
CA CYS A 139 1.75 1.45 -6.01
C CYS A 139 0.79 1.52 -4.81
N GLU A 140 1.33 1.87 -3.65
CA GLU A 140 0.63 1.90 -2.36
C GLU A 140 -0.41 3.03 -2.28
N THR A 141 -0.25 4.08 -3.09
CA THR A 141 -1.26 5.14 -3.21
C THR A 141 -2.58 4.56 -3.69
N CYS A 142 -2.55 3.60 -4.61
CA CYS A 142 -3.75 3.00 -5.19
C CYS A 142 -4.09 1.63 -4.59
N HIS A 143 -3.12 0.82 -4.19
CA HIS A 143 -3.36 -0.55 -3.72
C HIS A 143 -3.26 -0.72 -2.20
N GLY A 144 -2.96 0.36 -1.45
CA GLY A 144 -2.76 0.33 -0.01
C GLY A 144 -1.43 -0.29 0.40
N ALA A 145 -1.28 -0.65 1.66
CA ALA A 145 -0.06 -1.23 2.21
C ALA A 145 0.10 -2.71 1.82
N VAL A 146 0.28 -2.99 0.52
CA VAL A 146 0.38 -4.36 -0.03
C VAL A 146 1.50 -5.18 0.62
N ALA A 147 2.58 -4.51 1.06
CA ALA A 147 3.66 -5.12 1.83
C ALA A 147 3.22 -5.82 3.12
N GLU A 148 2.08 -5.43 3.68
CA GLU A 148 1.54 -6.02 4.92
C GLU A 148 0.41 -7.01 4.67
N MET A 149 0.04 -7.25 3.40
CA MET A 149 -1.11 -8.07 3.03
C MET A 149 -0.73 -9.54 2.90
N ALA A 150 -1.25 -10.36 3.82
CA ALA A 150 -1.20 -11.82 3.69
C ALA A 150 -2.13 -12.35 2.59
N THR A 151 -3.24 -11.65 2.34
CA THR A 151 -4.16 -11.91 1.24
C THR A 151 -4.58 -10.57 0.64
N MET A 152 -4.67 -10.51 -0.69
CA MET A 152 -5.07 -9.29 -1.38
C MET A 152 -6.57 -9.04 -1.24
N SER A 153 -6.95 -7.80 -0.92
CA SER A 153 -8.34 -7.32 -0.91
C SER A 153 -8.43 -5.87 -1.43
N GLU A 154 -9.64 -5.42 -1.74
CA GLU A 154 -9.89 -4.08 -2.24
C GLU A 154 -9.98 -3.09 -1.07
N VAL A 155 -8.84 -2.63 -0.57
CA VAL A 155 -8.76 -1.75 0.60
C VAL A 155 -8.90 -0.26 0.27
N THR A 156 -8.71 0.14 -0.99
CA THR A 156 -8.85 1.54 -1.42
C THR A 156 -10.03 1.69 -2.37
N SER A 157 -10.59 2.90 -2.38
CA SER A 157 -11.67 3.28 -3.28
C SER A 157 -11.18 3.73 -4.66
N VAL A 158 -10.01 3.27 -5.11
CA VAL A 158 -9.37 3.70 -6.38
C VAL A 158 -10.23 3.41 -7.61
N THR A 159 -11.15 2.44 -7.53
CA THR A 159 -12.07 2.04 -8.60
C THR A 159 -13.23 3.03 -8.79
N THR A 160 -13.36 4.03 -7.92
CA THR A 160 -14.40 5.06 -7.99
C THR A 160 -13.95 6.27 -8.80
N MET A 161 -14.89 6.90 -9.53
CA MET A 161 -14.64 8.16 -10.24
C MET A 161 -14.17 9.27 -9.30
N TYR A 162 -14.72 9.33 -8.07
CA TYR A 162 -14.33 10.30 -7.06
C TYR A 162 -12.83 10.23 -6.74
N SER A 163 -12.29 9.02 -6.54
CA SER A 163 -10.87 8.84 -6.24
C SER A 163 -9.97 9.27 -7.39
N CYS A 164 -10.35 8.99 -8.63
CA CYS A 164 -9.62 9.48 -9.80
C CYS A 164 -9.60 11.01 -9.86
N LEU A 165 -10.77 11.65 -9.74
CA LEU A 165 -10.89 13.11 -9.81
C LEU A 165 -10.16 13.81 -8.67
N ASN A 166 -10.36 13.36 -7.42
CA ASN A 166 -9.69 13.94 -6.26
C ASN A 166 -8.17 13.81 -6.36
N CYS A 167 -7.67 12.65 -6.80
CA CYS A 167 -6.25 12.45 -7.02
C CYS A 167 -5.70 13.36 -8.13
N HIS A 168 -6.41 13.47 -9.26
CA HIS A 168 -6.00 14.34 -10.36
C HIS A 168 -6.00 15.81 -9.94
N GLU A 169 -7.02 16.28 -9.21
CA GLU A 169 -7.10 17.64 -8.68
C GLU A 169 -5.91 17.95 -7.75
N MET A 170 -5.61 17.05 -6.81
CA MET A 170 -4.50 17.20 -5.87
C MET A 170 -3.11 17.23 -6.53
N ASN A 171 -2.98 16.69 -7.76
CA ASN A 171 -1.74 16.69 -8.53
C ASN A 171 -1.77 17.67 -9.72
N HIS A 172 -2.82 18.49 -9.85
CA HIS A 172 -3.03 19.38 -11.00
C HIS A 172 -2.96 18.64 -12.36
N ALA A 173 -3.43 17.39 -12.40
CA ALA A 173 -3.52 16.58 -13.61
C ALA A 173 -4.85 16.82 -14.34
N LYS A 174 -4.89 16.52 -15.64
CA LYS A 174 -6.10 16.65 -16.46
C LYS A 174 -7.22 15.76 -15.91
N SER A 175 -8.39 16.34 -15.67
CA SER A 175 -9.57 15.64 -15.11
C SER A 175 -10.81 15.82 -15.98
N SER A 176 -10.65 16.26 -17.22
CA SER A 176 -11.74 16.36 -18.19
C SER A 176 -12.32 14.97 -18.52
N CYS A 177 -13.59 14.91 -18.86
CA CYS A 177 -14.31 13.65 -19.10
C CYS A 177 -13.60 12.75 -20.13
N ASP A 178 -13.11 13.35 -21.22
CA ASP A 178 -12.39 12.68 -22.33
C ASP A 178 -11.02 12.12 -21.94
N THR A 179 -10.45 12.59 -20.81
CA THR A 179 -9.21 12.03 -20.27
C THR A 179 -9.42 10.57 -19.82
N CYS A 180 -10.60 10.28 -19.26
CA CYS A 180 -10.91 8.98 -18.66
C CYS A 180 -11.92 8.18 -19.48
N HIS A 181 -12.81 8.83 -20.23
CA HIS A 181 -13.87 8.19 -21.01
C HIS A 181 -13.60 8.43 -22.48
N LYS A 182 -13.07 7.41 -23.16
CA LYS A 182 -12.91 7.45 -24.61
C LYS A 182 -14.15 6.83 -25.25
N HIS A 183 -14.81 7.59 -26.11
CA HIS A 183 -15.88 7.15 -26.97
C HIS A 183 -15.33 6.42 -28.20
#